data_AF-A0A0R1W0S9-F1
#
_entry.id   AF-A0A0R1W0S9-F1
#
_cell.length_a   1.000
_cell.length_b   1.000
_cell.length_c   1.000
_cell.angle_alpha   90.00
_cell.angle_beta   90.00
_cell.angle_gamma   90.00
#
_symmetry.space_group_name_H-M   'P 1'
#
loop_
_entity.id
_entity.type
_entity.pdbx_description
1 polymer ?
#
loop_
_entity_poly.entity_id
_entity_poly.type
_entity_poly.pdbx_seq_one_letter_code
_entity_poly.pdbx_strand_id
1 'polypeptide(L)'
;MNYLINILAGLLTIILLILGLYLFKQRQTELFQQAAAKNHGLNRVFIILGTILIVLAILTAVAILLQSVLWLALILICDAVIVILVPFLLLAAFPQNR
;
A
#
# COMPACT_ATOMS: atom_id res chain seq x y z
N MET A 1 7.80 -23.35 9.35
CA MET A 1 7.95 -22.20 8.43
C MET A 1 9.36 -21.64 8.60
N ASN A 2 10.04 -21.23 7.52
CA ASN A 2 11.45 -20.81 7.60
C ASN A 2 11.54 -19.49 8.40
N TYR A 3 12.40 -19.43 9.42
CA TYR A 3 12.45 -18.29 10.37
C TYR A 3 12.71 -16.95 9.65
N LEU A 4 13.53 -17.01 8.60
CA LEU A 4 13.84 -15.88 7.73
C LEU A 4 12.61 -15.36 6.96
N ILE A 5 11.71 -16.24 6.52
CA ILE A 5 10.47 -15.85 5.81
C ILE A 5 9.54 -15.09 6.75
N ASN A 6 9.42 -15.53 8.01
CA ASN A 6 8.57 -14.86 8.99
C ASN A 6 9.07 -13.46 9.33
N ILE A 7 10.39 -13.27 9.47
CA ILE A 7 11.00 -11.95 9.69
C ILE A 7 10.73 -11.03 8.50
N LEU A 8 10.96 -11.52 7.27
CA LEU A 8 10.72 -10.74 6.06
C LEU A 8 9.24 -10.36 5.89
N ALA A 9 8.33 -11.29 6.14
CA ALA A 9 6.89 -11.03 6.09
C ALA A 9 6.44 -10.06 7.20
N GLY A 10 7.06 -10.12 8.38
CA GLY A 10 6.85 -9.15 9.46
C GLY A 10 7.31 -7.74 9.07
N LEU A 11 8.48 -7.61 8.45
CA LEU A 11 8.95 -6.33 7.90
C LEU A 11 8.01 -5.80 6.81
N LEU A 12 7.56 -6.68 5.90
CA LEU A 12 6.61 -6.32 4.85
C LEU A 12 5.31 -5.76 5.44
N THR A 13 4.78 -6.41 6.48
CA THR A 13 3.59 -5.94 7.21
C THR A 13 3.74 -4.49 7.69
N ILE A 14 4.89 -4.17 8.27
CA ILE A 14 5.20 -2.81 8.76
C ILE A 14 5.28 -1.83 7.59
N ILE A 15 5.97 -2.21 6.52
CA ILE A 15 6.13 -1.37 5.32
C ILE A 15 4.76 -1.04 4.71
N LEU A 16 3.89 -2.03 4.53
CA LEU A 16 2.55 -1.86 3.96
C LEU A 16 1.68 -0.94 4.82
N LEU A 17 1.74 -1.09 6.15
CA LEU A 17 1.05 -0.18 7.08
C LEU A 17 1.54 1.26 6.93
N ILE A 18 2.86 1.48 6.91
CA ILE A 18 3.45 2.80 6.75
C ILE A 18 3.03 3.42 5.41
N LEU A 19 3.07 2.64 4.32
CA LEU A 19 2.67 3.08 2.98
C LEU A 19 1.17 3.43 2.91
N GLY A 20 0.31 2.60 3.48
CA GLY A 20 -1.13 2.87 3.54
C GLY A 20 -1.43 4.17 4.29
N LEU A 21 -0.86 4.32 5.49
CA LEU A 21 -1.00 5.55 6.30
C LEU A 21 -0.38 6.77 5.61
N TYR A 22 0.74 6.59 4.91
CA TYR A 22 1.38 7.64 4.14
C TYR A 22 0.47 8.17 3.04
N LEU A 23 -0.22 7.31 2.28
CA LEU A 23 -1.18 7.74 1.25
C LEU A 23 -2.34 8.56 1.86
N PHE A 24 -2.81 8.19 3.06
CA PHE A 24 -3.82 8.97 3.77
C PHE A 24 -3.30 10.35 4.20
N LYS A 25 -2.08 10.41 4.72
CA LYS A 25 -1.45 11.68 5.11
C LYS A 25 -1.17 12.58 3.91
N GLN A 26 -0.69 12.00 2.80
CA GLN A 26 -0.38 12.72 1.57
C GLN A 26 -1.61 13.42 0.99
N ARG A 27 -2.82 12.83 1.12
CA ARG A 27 -4.08 13.47 0.69
C ARG A 27 -4.34 14.84 1.33
N GLN A 28 -3.78 15.10 2.52
CA GLN A 28 -3.99 16.36 3.24
C GLN A 28 -3.03 17.47 2.80
N THR A 29 -2.04 17.17 1.95
CA THR A 29 -1.11 18.19 1.44
C THR A 29 -1.76 19.07 0.37
N GLU A 30 -1.41 20.36 0.35
CA GLU A 30 -1.96 21.34 -0.59
C GLU A 30 -1.71 20.95 -2.06
N LEU A 31 -0.53 20.40 -2.36
CA LEU A 31 -0.17 19.92 -3.70
C LEU A 31 -1.11 18.80 -4.17
N PHE A 32 -1.47 17.87 -3.28
CA PHE A 32 -2.40 16.79 -3.61
C PHE A 32 -3.82 17.33 -3.83
N GLN A 33 -4.26 18.28 -3.01
CA GLN A 33 -5.59 18.87 -3.15
C GLN A 33 -5.73 19.63 -4.49
N GLN A 34 -4.68 20.31 -4.94
CA GLN A 34 -4.64 20.95 -6.26
C GLN A 34 -4.69 19.92 -7.40
N ALA A 35 -3.95 18.81 -7.28
CA ALA A 35 -3.99 17.73 -8.28
C ALA A 35 -5.35 17.00 -8.30
N ALA A 36 -5.95 16.76 -7.13
CA ALA A 36 -7.27 16.16 -6.99
C ALA A 36 -8.40 17.08 -7.49
N ALA A 37 -8.23 18.41 -7.37
CA ALA A 37 -9.15 19.36 -7.97
C ALA A 37 -9.17 19.25 -9.51
N LYS A 38 -8.01 18.98 -10.12
CA LYS A 38 -7.89 18.69 -11.57
C LYS A 38 -8.38 17.29 -11.95
N ASN A 39 -8.18 16.28 -11.09
CA ASN A 39 -8.57 14.89 -11.32
C ASN A 39 -9.42 14.36 -10.15
N HIS A 40 -10.74 14.49 -10.25
CA HIS A 40 -11.68 14.08 -9.20
C HIS A 40 -11.56 12.60 -8.79
N GLY A 41 -11.08 11.72 -9.68
CA GLY A 41 -10.85 10.31 -9.39
C GLY A 41 -9.63 10.04 -8.49
N LEU A 42 -8.64 10.93 -8.47
CA LEU A 42 -7.35 10.71 -7.81
C LEU A 42 -7.50 10.54 -6.30
N ASN A 43 -8.34 11.38 -5.67
CA ASN A 43 -8.62 11.30 -4.23
C ASN A 43 -9.27 9.96 -3.86
N ARG A 44 -10.22 9.48 -4.67
CA ARG A 44 -10.89 8.19 -4.44
C ARG A 44 -9.92 7.02 -4.62
N VAL A 45 -9.05 7.07 -5.63
CA VAL A 45 -8.04 6.03 -5.87
C VAL A 45 -7.02 5.97 -4.71
N PHE A 46 -6.55 7.11 -4.19
CA PHE A 46 -5.65 7.14 -3.04
C PHE A 46 -6.29 6.57 -1.77
N ILE A 47 -7.58 6.84 -1.53
CA ILE A 47 -8.33 6.22 -0.43
C ILE A 47 -8.38 4.71 -0.60
N ILE A 48 -8.82 4.25 -1.78
CA ILE A 48 -8.98 2.81 -2.06
C ILE A 48 -7.65 2.08 -1.89
N LEU A 49 -6.55 2.60 -2.47
CA LEU A 49 -5.24 1.98 -2.32
C LEU A 49 -4.72 2.02 -0.88
N GLY A 50 -4.87 3.15 -0.18
CA GLY A 50 -4.48 3.26 1.21
C GLY A 50 -5.20 2.22 2.08
N THR A 51 -6.51 2.04 1.87
CA THR A 51 -7.29 1.01 2.56
C THR A 51 -6.83 -0.39 2.19
N ILE A 52 -6.61 -0.68 0.90
CA ILE A 52 -6.16 -2.00 0.44
C ILE A 52 -4.80 -2.37 1.07
N LEU A 53 -3.85 -1.44 1.12
CA LEU A 53 -2.53 -1.66 1.74
C LEU A 53 -2.64 -2.00 3.24
N ILE A 54 -3.52 -1.30 3.97
CA ILE A 54 -3.76 -1.59 5.39
C ILE A 54 -4.40 -2.97 5.56
N VAL A 55 -5.40 -3.31 4.73
CA VAL A 55 -6.05 -4.62 4.76
C VAL A 55 -5.05 -5.73 4.47
N LEU A 56 -4.18 -5.55 3.47
CA LEU A 56 -3.13 -6.52 3.15
C LEU A 56 -2.14 -6.69 4.30
N ALA A 57 -1.71 -5.61 4.95
CA ALA A 57 -0.87 -5.72 6.13
C ALA A 57 -1.53 -6.57 7.23
N ILE A 58 -2.81 -6.36 7.50
CA ILE A 58 -3.56 -7.17 8.49
C ILE A 58 -3.62 -8.64 8.05
N LEU A 59 -3.91 -8.90 6.77
CA LEU A 59 -3.94 -10.28 6.24
C LEU A 59 -2.57 -10.95 6.32
N THR A 60 -1.48 -10.24 6.01
CA THR A 60 -0.10 -10.74 6.14
C THR A 60 0.20 -11.10 7.60
N ALA A 61 -0.16 -10.24 8.55
CA ALA A 61 0.01 -10.53 9.97
C ALA A 61 -0.77 -11.77 10.41
N VAL A 62 -2.02 -11.90 9.98
CA VAL A 62 -2.87 -13.08 10.27
C VAL A 62 -2.30 -14.34 9.62
N ALA A 63 -1.80 -14.28 8.39
CA ALA A 63 -1.18 -15.42 7.71
C ALA A 63 0.11 -15.89 8.40
N ILE A 64 0.91 -14.97 8.95
CA ILE A 64 2.08 -15.29 9.78
C ILE A 64 1.64 -16.05 11.04
N LEU A 65 0.59 -15.59 11.73
CA LEU A 65 0.06 -16.22 12.95
C LEU A 65 -0.49 -17.62 12.68
N LEU A 66 -1.19 -17.80 11.55
CA LEU A 66 -1.73 -19.09 11.11
C LEU A 66 -0.66 -20.08 10.61
N GLN A 67 0.60 -19.62 10.48
CA GLN A 67 1.73 -20.41 9.95
C GLN A 67 1.43 -21.08 8.60
N SER A 68 0.54 -20.50 7.79
CA SER A 68 0.15 -21.08 6.52
C SER A 68 0.94 -20.47 5.37
N VAL A 69 1.84 -21.28 4.80
CA VAL A 69 2.71 -20.88 3.69
C VAL A 69 1.91 -20.52 2.44
N LEU A 70 0.80 -21.23 2.17
CA LEU A 70 -0.01 -21.01 0.98
C LEU A 70 -0.72 -19.65 1.00
N TRP A 71 -1.31 -19.29 2.14
CA TRP A 71 -1.93 -17.97 2.32
C TRP A 71 -0.91 -16.85 2.21
N LEU A 72 0.26 -17.02 2.84
CA LEU A 72 1.33 -16.05 2.79
C LEU A 72 1.86 -15.85 1.36
N ALA A 73 1.98 -16.92 0.58
CA ALA A 73 2.39 -16.83 -0.83
C ALA A 73 1.36 -16.07 -1.69
N LEU A 74 0.06 -16.32 -1.52
CA LEU A 74 -0.99 -15.59 -2.24
C LEU A 74 -0.98 -14.10 -1.91
N ILE A 75 -0.81 -13.76 -0.63
CA ILE A 75 -0.75 -12.36 -0.18
C ILE A 75 0.49 -11.66 -0.75
N LEU A 76 1.65 -12.32 -0.77
CA LEU A 76 2.87 -11.77 -1.37
C LEU A 76 2.72 -11.43 -2.86
N ILE A 77 1.98 -12.25 -3.62
CA ILE A 77 1.71 -11.96 -5.03
C ILE A 77 0.86 -10.70 -5.16
N CYS A 78 -0.20 -10.58 -4.36
CA CYS A 78 -1.04 -9.38 -4.33
C CYS A 78 -0.25 -8.12 -3.92
N ASP A 79 0.58 -8.23 -2.88
CA ASP A 79 1.43 -7.14 -2.39
C ASP A 79 2.37 -6.64 -3.48
N ALA A 80 3.03 -7.55 -4.21
CA ALA A 80 3.95 -7.17 -5.27
C ALA A 80 3.26 -6.32 -6.35
N VAL A 81 2.06 -6.70 -6.79
CA VAL A 81 1.28 -5.95 -7.79
C VAL A 81 0.91 -4.56 -7.26
N ILE A 82 0.47 -4.47 -6.01
CA ILE A 82 -0.03 -3.22 -5.44
C ILE A 82 1.11 -2.26 -5.12
N VAL A 83 2.22 -2.76 -4.57
CA VAL A 83 3.41 -1.95 -4.29
C VAL A 83 3.97 -1.33 -5.56
N ILE A 84 3.91 -2.04 -6.71
CA ILE A 84 4.30 -1.50 -8.01
C ILE A 84 3.36 -0.36 -8.45
N LEU A 85 2.07 -0.42 -8.14
CA LEU A 85 1.10 0.63 -8.51
C LEU A 85 1.28 1.93 -7.72
N VAL A 86 1.77 1.87 -6.48
CA VAL A 86 1.97 3.04 -5.61
C VAL A 86 2.80 4.16 -6.27
N PRO A 87 4.01 3.92 -6.81
CA PRO A 87 4.81 4.99 -7.43
C PRO A 87 4.12 5.63 -8.64
N PHE A 88 3.39 4.86 -9.47
CA PHE A 88 2.62 5.42 -10.59
C PHE A 88 1.55 6.39 -10.12
N LEU A 89 0.91 6.10 -8.99
CA LEU A 89 -0.12 6.96 -8.40
C LEU A 89 0.47 8.21 -7.77
N LEU A 90 1.63 8.10 -7.12
CA LEU A 90 2.36 9.27 -6.63
C LEU A 90 2.78 10.17 -7.80
N LEU A 91 3.30 9.59 -8.89
CA LEU A 91 3.62 10.32 -10.12
C LEU A 91 2.39 11.02 -10.74
N ALA A 92 1.22 10.38 -10.71
CA ALA A 92 -0.03 11.00 -11.18
C ALA A 92 -0.52 12.14 -10.27
N ALA A 93 -0.11 12.14 -9.00
CA ALA A 93 -0.50 13.14 -8.01
C ALA A 93 0.44 14.36 -7.95
N PHE A 94 1.70 14.22 -8.35
CA PHE A 94 2.58 15.37 -8.49
C PHE A 94 2.35 16.05 -9.85
N PRO A 95 2.11 17.37 -9.89
CA PRO A 95 2.03 18.08 -11.16
C PRO A 95 3.36 17.90 -11.90
N GLN A 96 3.31 17.38 -13.13
CA GLN A 96 4.44 17.49 -14.05
C GLN A 96 4.73 18.98 -14.18
N ASN A 97 5.88 19.41 -13.65
CA ASN A 97 6.39 20.76 -13.75
C ASN A 97 6.45 21.09 -15.26
N ARG A 98 5.42 21.78 -15.76
CA ARG A 98 5.36 22.39 -17.09
C ARG A 98 5.27 23.88 -16.88
#